data_AF-R6VN93-F1
#
_entry.id   AF-R6VN93-F1
#
_cell.length_a   1.000
_cell.length_b   1.000
_cell.length_c   1.000
_cell.angle_alpha   90.00
_cell.angle_beta   90.00
_cell.angle_gamma   90.00
#
_symmetry.space_group_name_H-M   'P 1'
#
loop_
_entity.id
_entity.type
_entity.pdbx_description
1 polymer ?
#
loop_
_entity_poly.entity_id
_entity_poly.type
_entity_poly.pdbx_seq_one_letter_code
_entity_poly.pdbx_strand_id
1 'polypeptide(L)'
;MLLDHETRDGVPGLITITGGKLMTYRLMAEWTTDLVCRKLRIDKACSTADRPLPGSREAGQPASRPRKSALQRHGELASHIASADNGDNSLVCECEDVSVGEINYALGELNVTDLIDLRRRTRVGMGTCQGELCACRAAGLLAGAHNCAKEAKRDLAALLSERWKGIYPVAWGDTLRESEFTQWVYAGVCDMHLTEEEAS
;
A
#
# COMPACT_ATOMS: atom_id res chain seq x y z
N MET A 1 13.08 -21.57 6.06
CA MET A 1 13.09 -22.98 6.51
C MET A 1 11.65 -23.44 6.62
N LEU A 2 11.30 -24.56 5.99
CA LEU A 2 9.95 -25.15 6.03
C LEU A 2 9.92 -26.21 7.14
N LEU A 3 8.94 -26.13 8.03
CA LEU A 3 8.81 -27.02 9.18
C LEU A 3 7.50 -27.81 9.08
N ASP A 4 7.62 -29.13 9.02
CA ASP A 4 6.50 -30.06 9.13
C ASP A 4 6.37 -30.54 10.57
N HIS A 5 5.37 -30.01 11.29
CA HIS A 5 5.17 -30.31 12.70
C HIS A 5 4.68 -31.74 12.95
N GLU A 6 4.18 -32.45 11.93
CA GLU A 6 3.81 -33.86 12.06
C GLU A 6 5.06 -34.72 12.33
N THR A 7 6.12 -34.49 11.56
CA THR A 7 7.38 -35.24 11.70
C THR A 7 8.25 -34.77 12.86
N ARG A 8 8.18 -33.47 13.18
CA ARG A 8 9.03 -32.85 14.19
C ARG A 8 8.43 -32.94 15.60
N ASP A 9 7.15 -32.61 15.72
CA ASP A 9 6.47 -32.37 17.01
C ASP A 9 5.25 -33.29 17.22
N GLY A 10 4.94 -34.17 16.26
CA GLY A 10 3.77 -35.08 16.34
C GLY A 10 2.42 -34.39 16.12
N VAL A 11 2.40 -33.15 15.61
CA VAL A 11 1.16 -32.37 15.40
C VAL A 11 0.81 -32.36 13.90
N PRO A 12 -0.15 -33.19 13.46
CA PRO A 12 -0.56 -33.24 12.05
C PRO A 12 -1.29 -31.97 11.63
N GLY A 13 -1.15 -31.59 10.36
CA GLY A 13 -1.88 -30.47 9.76
C GLY A 13 -1.30 -29.07 10.01
N LEU A 14 -0.24 -28.96 10.83
CA LEU A 14 0.45 -27.69 11.07
C LEU A 14 1.79 -27.64 10.30
N ILE A 15 1.95 -26.61 9.48
CA ILE A 15 3.18 -26.34 8.71
C ILE A 15 3.58 -24.89 8.97
N THR A 16 4.85 -24.67 9.31
CA THR A 16 5.38 -23.32 9.52
C THR A 16 6.47 -23.00 8.51
N ILE A 17 6.37 -21.81 7.90
CA ILE A 17 7.41 -21.23 7.06
C ILE A 17 8.12 -20.16 7.88
N THR A 18 9.38 -20.36 8.23
CA THR A 18 10.17 -19.37 8.96
C THR A 18 11.27 -18.76 8.09
N GLY A 19 11.48 -17.45 8.24
CA GLY A 19 12.47 -16.71 7.47
C GLY A 19 12.15 -16.63 5.98
N GLY A 20 13.19 -16.67 5.15
CA GLY A 20 13.09 -16.42 3.71
C GLY A 20 13.46 -14.98 3.36
N LYS A 21 13.94 -14.79 2.15
CA LYS A 21 14.19 -13.47 1.56
C LYS A 21 13.17 -13.22 0.46
N LEU A 22 12.90 -11.95 0.16
CA LEU A 22 12.01 -11.59 -0.95
C LEU A 22 12.48 -12.29 -2.25
N MET A 23 13.77 -12.29 -2.55
CA MET A 23 14.30 -12.96 -3.74
C MET A 23 14.04 -14.48 -3.82
N THR A 24 13.71 -15.13 -2.69
CA THR A 24 13.46 -16.58 -2.61
C THR A 24 11.98 -16.93 -2.39
N TYR A 25 11.08 -15.94 -2.39
CA TYR A 25 9.68 -16.17 -2.01
C TYR A 25 9.01 -17.26 -2.87
N ARG A 26 9.26 -17.26 -4.18
CA ARG A 26 8.68 -18.23 -5.13
C ARG A 26 9.11 -19.66 -4.81
N LEU A 27 10.40 -19.88 -4.61
CA LEU A 27 10.96 -21.20 -4.28
C LEU A 27 10.45 -21.71 -2.92
N MET A 28 10.34 -20.81 -1.93
CA MET A 28 9.75 -21.14 -0.63
C MET A 28 8.28 -21.52 -0.75
N ALA A 29 7.50 -20.82 -1.59
CA ALA A 29 6.11 -21.15 -1.86
C ALA A 29 5.98 -22.51 -2.54
N GLU A 30 6.82 -22.80 -3.54
CA GLU A 30 6.89 -24.09 -4.23
C GLU A 30 7.13 -25.24 -3.24
N TRP A 31 8.18 -25.17 -2.42
CA TRP A 31 8.45 -26.23 -1.42
C TRP A 31 7.31 -26.42 -0.42
N THR A 32 6.67 -25.33 -0.01
CA THR A 32 5.53 -25.39 0.91
C THR A 32 4.35 -26.07 0.23
N THR A 33 4.01 -25.66 -0.98
CA THR A 33 2.89 -26.24 -1.73
C THR A 33 3.16 -27.71 -2.08
N ASP A 34 4.39 -28.10 -2.41
CA ASP A 34 4.75 -29.50 -2.65
C ASP A 34 4.54 -30.37 -1.41
N LEU A 35 4.88 -29.85 -0.22
CA LEU A 35 4.60 -30.53 1.05
C LEU A 35 3.10 -30.68 1.29
N VAL A 36 2.32 -29.62 1.03
CA VAL A 36 0.85 -29.65 1.15
C VAL A 36 0.25 -30.65 0.16
N CYS A 37 0.69 -30.64 -1.10
CA CYS A 37 0.25 -31.58 -2.13
C CYS A 37 0.51 -33.03 -1.74
N ARG A 38 1.69 -33.34 -1.18
CA ARG A 38 1.99 -34.69 -0.64
C ARG A 38 1.02 -35.10 0.46
N LYS A 39 0.74 -34.22 1.43
CA LYS A 39 -0.21 -34.51 2.52
C LYS A 39 -1.65 -34.69 2.03
N LEU A 40 -2.06 -33.92 1.03
CA LEU A 40 -3.39 -34.00 0.41
C LEU A 40 -3.51 -35.09 -0.67
N ARG A 41 -2.42 -35.83 -0.95
CA ARG A 41 -2.36 -36.85 -2.02
C ARG A 41 -2.71 -36.28 -3.40
N ILE A 42 -2.30 -35.04 -3.67
CA ILE A 42 -2.43 -34.37 -4.95
C ILE A 42 -1.10 -34.48 -5.68
N ASP A 43 -1.10 -35.08 -6.87
CA ASP A 43 0.07 -35.18 -7.74
C ASP A 43 0.00 -34.14 -8.86
N LYS A 44 0.63 -32.98 -8.64
CA LYS A 44 0.67 -31.88 -9.61
C LYS A 44 2.01 -31.14 -9.50
N ALA A 45 2.72 -31.04 -10.62
CA ALA A 45 3.96 -30.28 -10.70
C ALA A 45 3.73 -28.76 -10.55
N CYS A 46 4.65 -28.08 -9.88
CA CYS A 46 4.66 -26.63 -9.78
C CYS A 46 4.93 -26.00 -11.16
N SER A 47 4.18 -24.93 -11.48
CA SER A 47 4.31 -24.17 -12.74
C SER A 47 4.57 -22.68 -12.48
N THR A 48 4.86 -22.29 -11.25
CA THR A 48 4.95 -20.88 -10.85
C THR A 48 6.18 -20.17 -11.42
N ALA A 49 7.19 -20.91 -11.91
CA ALA A 49 8.37 -20.35 -12.55
C ALA A 49 8.05 -19.71 -13.91
N ASP A 50 7.10 -20.29 -14.65
CA ASP A 50 6.79 -19.88 -16.03
C ASP A 50 5.49 -19.05 -16.12
N ARG A 51 4.74 -18.94 -15.02
CA ARG A 51 3.49 -18.20 -14.98
C ARG A 51 3.75 -16.72 -14.66
N PRO A 52 3.49 -15.79 -15.60
CA PRO A 52 3.65 -14.37 -15.34
C PRO A 52 2.69 -13.90 -14.24
N LEU A 53 3.16 -12.98 -13.40
CA LEU A 53 2.32 -12.32 -12.41
C LEU A 53 1.34 -11.34 -13.10
N PRO A 54 0.17 -11.07 -12.51
CA PRO A 54 -0.71 -10.02 -12.99
C PRO A 54 0.05 -8.69 -13.09
N GLY A 55 -0.10 -7.95 -14.19
CA GLY A 55 0.63 -6.70 -14.39
C GLY A 55 1.97 -6.86 -15.10
N SER A 56 2.54 -8.07 -15.19
CA SER A 56 3.91 -8.27 -15.71
C SER A 56 4.03 -8.36 -17.24
N ARG A 57 2.92 -8.38 -17.97
CA ARG A 57 2.93 -8.42 -19.44
C ARG A 57 3.20 -7.04 -20.03
N GLU A 58 3.54 -7.00 -21.33
CA GLU A 58 3.82 -5.74 -22.02
C GLU A 58 2.65 -4.77 -21.93
N ALA A 59 2.95 -3.59 -21.40
CA ALA A 59 2.02 -2.49 -21.33
C ALA A 59 2.30 -1.51 -22.48
N GLY A 60 1.25 -0.86 -23.00
CA GLY A 60 1.37 0.10 -24.10
C GLY A 60 2.25 1.32 -23.75
N GLN A 61 2.56 2.14 -24.76
CA GLN A 61 3.37 3.34 -24.56
C GLN A 61 2.64 4.40 -23.70
N PRO A 62 3.34 5.13 -22.82
CA PRO A 62 2.74 6.15 -21.97
C PRO A 62 2.28 7.36 -22.78
N ALA A 63 1.01 7.75 -22.63
CA ALA A 63 0.46 8.97 -23.23
C ALA A 63 0.75 10.25 -22.41
N SER A 64 1.13 10.12 -21.14
CA SER A 64 1.40 11.25 -20.23
C SER A 64 2.36 10.85 -19.10
N ARG A 65 2.87 11.83 -18.33
CA ARG A 65 3.72 11.58 -17.15
C ARG A 65 3.02 10.76 -16.06
N PRO A 66 1.80 11.10 -15.58
CA PRO A 66 1.07 10.26 -14.63
C PRO A 66 0.84 8.85 -15.17
N ARG A 67 0.56 8.74 -16.46
CA ARG A 67 0.38 7.44 -17.13
C ARG A 67 1.64 6.61 -17.13
N LYS A 68 2.80 7.22 -17.33
CA LYS A 68 4.10 6.56 -17.25
C LYS A 68 4.35 5.98 -15.87
N SER A 69 4.10 6.75 -14.82
CA SER A 69 4.26 6.29 -13.43
C SER A 69 3.27 5.17 -13.09
N ALA A 70 2.03 5.27 -13.55
CA ALA A 70 1.03 4.21 -13.44
C ALA A 70 1.43 2.92 -14.15
N LEU A 71 1.98 2.99 -15.37
CA LEU A 71 2.52 1.83 -16.08
C LEU A 71 3.71 1.22 -15.34
N GLN A 72 4.57 2.02 -14.71
CA GLN A 72 5.68 1.50 -13.91
C GLN A 72 5.20 0.78 -12.63
N ARG A 73 4.10 1.24 -12.03
CA ARG A 73 3.54 0.65 -10.80
C ARG A 73 2.68 -0.59 -11.07
N HIS A 74 1.80 -0.52 -12.07
CA HIS A 74 0.75 -1.51 -12.32
C HIS A 74 0.98 -2.35 -13.58
N GLY A 75 1.94 -1.97 -14.43
CA GLY A 75 2.22 -2.64 -15.70
C GLY A 75 0.98 -2.68 -16.61
N GLU A 76 0.64 -3.84 -17.17
CA GLU A 76 -0.54 -3.98 -18.04
C GLU A 76 -1.86 -3.54 -17.38
N LEU A 77 -1.96 -3.67 -16.05
CA LEU A 77 -3.17 -3.33 -15.29
C LEU A 77 -3.42 -1.82 -15.27
N ALA A 78 -2.41 -1.00 -15.59
CA ALA A 78 -2.63 0.42 -15.78
C ALA A 78 -3.69 0.68 -16.85
N SER A 79 -3.89 -0.21 -17.83
CA SER A 79 -4.97 -0.11 -18.83
C SER A 79 -6.37 0.10 -18.22
N HIS A 80 -6.61 -0.36 -17.00
CA HIS A 80 -7.89 -0.23 -16.30
C HIS A 80 -8.07 1.14 -15.61
N ILE A 81 -7.00 1.93 -15.47
CA ILE A 81 -7.06 3.26 -14.87
C ILE A 81 -7.70 4.22 -15.87
N ALA A 82 -8.83 4.82 -15.46
CA ALA A 82 -9.52 5.83 -16.24
C ALA A 82 -8.63 7.04 -16.51
N SER A 83 -8.71 7.56 -17.73
CA SER A 83 -7.98 8.75 -18.17
C SER A 83 -8.77 9.55 -19.21
N ALA A 84 -10.10 9.46 -19.15
CA ALA A 84 -10.99 9.94 -20.21
C ALA A 84 -11.16 11.46 -20.19
N ASP A 85 -11.08 12.09 -19.00
CA ASP A 85 -11.24 13.52 -18.84
C ASP A 85 -10.09 14.16 -18.02
N ASN A 86 -10.14 15.50 -17.89
CA ASN A 86 -9.16 16.24 -17.10
C ASN A 86 -9.27 15.97 -15.59
N GLY A 87 -10.42 15.50 -15.11
CA GLY A 87 -10.64 15.12 -13.71
C GLY A 87 -9.82 13.88 -13.35
N ASP A 88 -9.96 12.80 -14.11
CA ASP A 88 -9.21 11.56 -13.94
C ASP A 88 -7.69 11.76 -14.01
N ASN A 89 -7.26 12.64 -14.90
CA ASN A 89 -5.85 12.96 -15.10
C ASN A 89 -5.30 13.98 -14.09
N SER A 90 -6.15 14.58 -13.25
CA SER A 90 -5.71 15.53 -12.22
C SER A 90 -4.84 14.83 -11.18
N LEU A 91 -3.76 15.50 -10.77
CA LEU A 91 -2.81 14.94 -9.81
C LEU A 91 -3.31 15.06 -8.38
N VAL A 92 -3.24 13.95 -7.66
CA VAL A 92 -3.42 13.90 -6.20
C VAL A 92 -2.07 13.92 -5.50
N CYS A 93 -1.05 13.27 -6.06
CA CYS A 93 0.33 13.37 -5.58
C CYS A 93 1.28 13.75 -6.70
N GLU A 94 1.88 14.94 -6.60
CA GLU A 94 2.83 15.47 -7.57
C GLU A 94 4.20 14.79 -7.47
N CYS A 95 4.59 14.34 -6.27
CA CYS A 95 5.90 13.71 -6.07
C CYS A 95 5.99 12.31 -6.69
N GLU A 96 4.87 11.59 -6.72
CA GLU A 96 4.79 10.19 -7.19
C GLU A 96 3.97 10.08 -8.48
N ASP A 97 3.57 11.22 -9.06
CA ASP A 97 2.76 11.34 -10.28
C ASP A 97 1.49 10.45 -10.22
N VAL A 98 0.76 10.51 -9.09
CA VAL A 98 -0.48 9.74 -8.84
C VAL A 98 -1.69 10.60 -9.18
N SER A 99 -2.55 10.12 -10.08
CA SER A 99 -3.76 10.82 -10.51
C SER A 99 -5.02 10.39 -9.75
N VAL A 100 -6.11 11.17 -9.89
CA VAL A 100 -7.43 10.82 -9.35
C VAL A 100 -7.91 9.50 -9.92
N GLY A 101 -7.77 9.29 -11.24
CA GLY A 101 -8.16 8.05 -11.90
C GLY A 101 -7.45 6.82 -11.33
N GLU A 102 -6.17 6.95 -10.96
CA GLU A 102 -5.43 5.87 -10.31
C GLU A 102 -5.95 5.57 -8.91
N ILE A 103 -6.27 6.59 -8.11
CA ILE A 103 -6.83 6.40 -6.78
C ILE A 103 -8.20 5.72 -6.88
N ASN A 104 -9.05 6.15 -7.81
CA ASN A 104 -10.35 5.52 -8.05
C ASN A 104 -10.20 4.06 -8.49
N TYR A 105 -9.24 3.77 -9.38
CA TYR A 105 -8.90 2.39 -9.75
C TYR A 105 -8.46 1.56 -8.53
N ALA A 106 -7.59 2.11 -7.68
CA ALA A 106 -7.11 1.39 -6.50
C ALA A 106 -8.25 1.11 -5.49
N LEU A 107 -9.16 2.07 -5.30
CA LEU A 107 -10.33 1.93 -4.44
C LEU A 107 -11.33 0.89 -5.00
N GLY A 108 -11.52 0.85 -6.31
CA GLY A 108 -12.47 -0.07 -6.95
C GLY A 108 -11.94 -1.50 -7.11
N GLU A 109 -10.66 -1.67 -7.46
CA GLU A 109 -10.14 -2.95 -7.98
C GLU A 109 -9.01 -3.57 -7.13
N LEU A 110 -8.35 -2.80 -6.27
CA LEU A 110 -7.16 -3.25 -5.52
C LEU A 110 -7.41 -3.51 -4.02
N ASN A 111 -8.69 -3.57 -3.64
CA ASN A 111 -9.16 -3.80 -2.27
C ASN A 111 -8.52 -2.83 -1.26
N VAL A 112 -8.55 -1.54 -1.60
CA VAL A 112 -8.05 -0.46 -0.73
C VAL A 112 -9.17 0.00 0.20
N THR A 113 -8.96 -0.17 1.51
CA THR A 113 -9.93 0.27 2.54
C THR A 113 -9.50 1.52 3.28
N ASP A 114 -8.20 1.82 3.33
CA ASP A 114 -7.64 2.94 4.08
C ASP A 114 -6.51 3.65 3.32
N LEU A 115 -5.98 4.74 3.91
CA LEU A 115 -4.87 5.49 3.33
C LEU A 115 -3.53 4.74 3.31
N ILE A 116 -3.33 3.76 4.20
CA ILE A 116 -2.10 2.96 4.25
C ILE A 116 -2.09 1.98 3.07
N ASP A 117 -3.22 1.35 2.77
CA ASP A 117 -3.41 0.51 1.60
C ASP A 117 -3.25 1.33 0.32
N LEU A 118 -3.85 2.52 0.27
CA LEU A 118 -3.68 3.42 -0.87
C LEU A 118 -2.20 3.77 -1.09
N ARG A 119 -1.47 4.04 0.00
CA ARG A 119 -0.01 4.26 -0.01
C ARG A 119 0.74 3.02 -0.53
N ARG A 120 0.38 1.81 -0.11
CA ARG A 120 1.01 0.57 -0.58
C ARG A 120 0.77 0.31 -2.07
N ARG A 121 -0.43 0.63 -2.58
CA ARG A 121 -0.82 0.38 -3.98
C ARG A 121 -0.35 1.45 -4.96
N THR A 122 -0.36 2.71 -4.56
CA THR A 122 -0.14 3.86 -5.46
C THR A 122 1.12 4.67 -5.16
N ARG A 123 1.76 4.42 -4.00
CA ARG A 123 2.85 5.22 -3.44
C ARG A 123 2.44 6.63 -2.99
N VAL A 124 1.14 6.95 -2.90
CA VAL A 124 0.69 8.24 -2.34
C VAL A 124 1.33 8.48 -0.96
N GLY A 125 1.90 9.66 -0.76
CA GLY A 125 2.62 10.01 0.48
C GLY A 125 4.03 9.42 0.63
N MET A 126 4.58 8.71 -0.37
CA MET A 126 5.97 8.22 -0.35
C MET A 126 6.99 9.17 -0.98
N GLY A 127 6.52 10.26 -1.58
CA GLY A 127 7.38 11.28 -2.19
C GLY A 127 8.18 12.11 -1.19
N THR A 128 9.00 13.05 -1.66
CA THR A 128 9.84 13.90 -0.79
C THR A 128 9.03 14.72 0.22
N CYS A 129 7.77 15.06 -0.10
CA CYS A 129 6.86 15.74 0.81
C CYS A 129 6.27 14.83 1.90
N GLN A 130 6.49 13.51 1.85
CA GLN A 130 6.05 12.51 2.83
C GLN A 130 4.55 12.60 3.20
N GLY A 131 3.70 12.95 2.22
CA GLY A 131 2.25 13.04 2.42
C GLY A 131 1.71 14.43 2.72
N GLU A 132 2.56 15.43 2.97
CA GLU A 132 2.16 16.79 3.36
C GLU A 132 1.09 17.40 2.44
N LEU A 133 1.28 17.28 1.12
CA LEU A 133 0.41 17.93 0.15
C LEU A 133 -0.73 17.03 -0.35
N CYS A 134 -0.53 15.71 -0.35
CA CYS A 134 -1.45 14.77 -0.99
C CYS A 134 -2.38 14.06 0.00
N ALA A 135 -2.04 14.00 1.29
CA ALA A 135 -2.77 13.21 2.28
C ALA A 135 -4.23 13.66 2.41
N CYS A 136 -4.49 14.96 2.58
CA CYS A 136 -5.86 15.48 2.69
C CYS A 136 -6.68 15.24 1.41
N ARG A 137 -6.06 15.38 0.23
CA ARG A 137 -6.71 15.13 -1.06
C ARG A 137 -7.09 13.65 -1.22
N ALA A 138 -6.16 12.76 -0.87
CA ALA A 138 -6.39 11.32 -0.88
C ALA A 138 -7.47 10.91 0.14
N ALA A 139 -7.47 11.50 1.34
CA ALA A 139 -8.50 11.27 2.35
C ALA A 139 -9.89 11.69 1.86
N GLY A 140 -9.99 12.82 1.13
CA GLY A 140 -11.25 13.25 0.52
C GLY A 140 -11.81 12.25 -0.50
N LEU A 141 -10.95 11.67 -1.34
CA LEU A 141 -11.36 10.63 -2.29
C LEU A 141 -11.77 9.33 -1.58
N LEU A 142 -11.02 8.94 -0.54
CA LEU A 142 -11.34 7.79 0.30
C LEU A 142 -12.70 7.96 1.00
N ALA A 143 -12.94 9.13 1.58
CA ALA A 143 -14.22 9.48 2.22
C ALA A 143 -15.38 9.38 1.23
N GLY A 144 -15.19 9.85 0.00
CA GLY A 144 -16.20 9.78 -1.06
C GLY A 144 -16.50 8.35 -1.50
N ALA A 145 -15.48 7.51 -1.66
CA ALA A 145 -15.65 6.12 -2.07
C ALA A 145 -16.35 5.26 -1.01
N HIS A 146 -16.00 5.43 0.26
CA HIS A 146 -16.57 4.65 1.37
C HIS A 146 -17.79 5.32 2.03
N ASN A 147 -18.18 6.51 1.57
CA ASN A 147 -19.22 7.34 2.19
C ASN A 147 -19.02 7.56 3.71
N CYS A 148 -17.77 7.59 4.17
CA CYS A 148 -17.43 7.69 5.59
C CYS A 148 -16.31 8.70 5.83
N ALA A 149 -16.68 9.97 6.05
CA ALA A 149 -15.72 11.04 6.34
C ALA A 149 -15.01 10.86 7.69
N LYS A 150 -15.68 10.23 8.67
CA LYS A 150 -15.12 9.97 10.00
C LYS A 150 -13.92 9.02 9.92
N GLU A 151 -14.06 7.92 9.20
CA GLU A 151 -12.97 6.95 9.03
C GLU A 151 -11.82 7.54 8.22
N ALA A 152 -12.11 8.23 7.12
CA ALA A 152 -11.08 8.88 6.32
C ALA A 152 -10.30 9.96 7.11
N LYS A 153 -10.96 10.70 8.00
CA LYS A 153 -10.31 11.66 8.91
C LYS A 153 -9.40 10.95 9.91
N ARG A 154 -9.84 9.81 10.46
CA ARG A 154 -9.03 8.99 11.36
C ARG A 154 -7.79 8.45 10.64
N ASP A 155 -7.96 7.91 9.44
CA ASP A 155 -6.85 7.39 8.63
C ASP A 155 -5.84 8.49 8.26
N LEU A 156 -6.35 9.71 7.99
CA LEU A 156 -5.51 10.88 7.73
C LEU A 156 -4.68 11.23 8.96
N ALA A 157 -5.29 11.28 10.14
CA ALA A 157 -4.60 11.54 11.39
C ALA A 157 -3.55 10.46 11.69
N ALA A 158 -3.86 9.18 11.46
CA ALA A 158 -2.92 8.07 11.62
C ALA A 158 -1.72 8.20 10.66
N LEU A 159 -1.95 8.53 9.40
CA LEU A 159 -0.89 8.71 8.40
C LEU A 159 0.04 9.89 8.76
N LEU A 160 -0.52 11.00 9.26
CA LEU A 160 0.27 12.16 9.71
C LEU A 160 1.06 11.83 11.00
N SER A 161 0.51 11.02 11.89
CA SER A 161 1.19 10.56 13.11
C SER A 161 2.42 9.70 12.79
N GLU A 162 2.34 8.82 11.77
CA GLU A 162 3.51 8.04 11.32
C GLU A 162 4.66 8.93 10.83
N ARG A 163 4.34 10.08 10.23
CA ARG A 163 5.36 11.07 9.85
C ARG A 163 6.04 11.66 11.08
N TRP A 164 5.28 11.97 12.13
CA TRP A 164 5.84 12.45 13.39
C TRP A 164 6.81 11.45 14.01
N LYS A 165 6.47 10.15 14.02
CA LYS A 165 7.38 9.08 14.51
C LYS A 165 8.73 9.09 13.79
N GLY A 166 8.75 9.40 12.48
CA GLY A 166 9.98 9.52 11.70
C GLY A 166 10.81 10.78 12.00
N ILE A 167 10.16 11.89 12.36
CA ILE A 167 10.82 13.16 12.69
C ILE A 167 11.31 13.18 14.15
N TYR A 168 10.63 12.46 15.04
CA TYR A 168 10.88 12.48 16.48
C TYR A 168 12.36 12.36 16.88
N PRO A 169 13.18 11.44 16.31
CA PRO A 169 14.60 11.32 16.69
C PRO A 169 15.45 12.56 16.37
N VAL A 170 14.99 13.42 15.48
CA VAL A 170 15.66 14.66 15.05
C VAL A 170 14.86 15.92 15.42
N ALA A 171 13.81 15.79 16.24
CA ALA A 171 12.94 16.89 16.65
C ALA A 171 13.60 17.77 17.72
N TRP A 172 14.61 18.54 17.34
CA TRP A 172 15.28 19.53 18.18
C TRP A 172 15.56 20.80 17.38
N GLY A 173 15.76 21.93 18.08
CA GLY A 173 15.95 23.23 17.44
C GLY A 173 14.73 23.66 16.61
N ASP A 174 14.97 24.09 15.37
CA ASP A 174 13.90 24.58 14.49
C ASP A 174 12.95 23.46 14.04
N THR A 175 13.43 22.22 13.88
CA THR A 175 12.58 21.08 13.53
C THR A 175 11.51 20.79 14.58
N LEU A 176 11.83 20.98 15.87
CA LEU A 176 10.84 20.84 16.94
C LEU A 176 9.77 21.92 16.84
N ARG A 177 10.17 23.18 16.60
CA ARG A 177 9.25 24.32 16.46
C ARG A 177 8.31 24.14 15.28
N GLU A 178 8.85 23.71 14.14
CA GLU A 178 8.06 23.41 12.94
C GLU A 178 7.07 22.27 13.17
N SER A 179 7.49 21.24 13.91
CA SER A 179 6.62 20.11 14.21
C SER A 179 5.52 20.46 15.20
N GLU A 180 5.81 21.26 16.24
CA GLU A 180 4.82 21.78 17.18
C GLU A 180 3.80 22.68 16.46
N PHE A 181 4.26 23.54 15.56
CA PHE A 181 3.38 24.36 14.73
C PHE A 181 2.48 23.50 13.82
N THR A 182 3.05 22.50 13.16
CA THR A 182 2.31 21.56 12.30
C THR A 182 1.26 20.79 13.11
N GLN A 183 1.62 20.31 14.29
CA GLN A 183 0.69 19.65 15.21
C GLN A 183 -0.43 20.60 15.65
N TRP A 184 -0.12 21.86 15.97
CA TRP A 184 -1.13 22.86 16.32
C TRP A 184 -2.12 23.12 15.18
N VAL A 185 -1.63 23.22 13.93
CA VAL A 185 -2.51 23.38 12.76
C VAL A 185 -3.44 22.18 12.62
N TYR A 186 -2.90 20.96 12.62
CA TYR A 186 -3.70 19.77 12.37
C TYR A 186 -4.65 19.41 13.51
N ALA A 187 -4.18 19.51 14.75
CA ALA A 187 -5.00 19.23 15.93
C ALA A 187 -5.99 20.38 16.19
N GLY A 188 -5.51 21.62 16.23
CA GLY A 188 -6.32 22.78 16.62
C GLY A 188 -7.26 23.31 15.53
N VAL A 189 -6.80 23.39 14.28
CA VAL A 189 -7.60 23.96 13.17
C VAL A 189 -8.42 22.89 12.46
N CYS A 190 -7.82 21.71 12.23
CA CYS A 190 -8.46 20.62 11.49
C CYS A 190 -9.15 19.58 12.38
N ASP A 191 -9.10 19.75 13.72
CA ASP A 191 -9.70 18.84 14.71
C ASP A 191 -9.22 17.39 14.54
N MET A 192 -7.96 17.19 14.10
CA MET A 192 -7.39 15.86 13.83
C MET A 192 -6.68 15.31 15.08
N HIS A 193 -7.48 14.90 16.05
CA HIS A 193 -7.01 14.21 17.25
C HIS A 193 -7.18 12.70 17.10
N LEU A 194 -6.11 11.95 17.36
CA LEU A 194 -6.19 10.51 17.64
C LEU A 194 -6.44 10.32 19.13
N THR A 195 -7.34 9.42 19.51
CA THR A 195 -7.45 9.03 20.92
C THR A 195 -6.24 8.17 21.33
N GLU A 196 -5.94 8.08 22.63
CA GLU A 196 -4.79 7.26 23.11
C GLU A 196 -4.90 5.78 22.71
N GLU A 197 -6.12 5.27 22.49
CA GLU A 197 -6.38 3.91 21.98
C GLU A 197 -6.03 3.74 20.49
N GLU A 198 -6.01 4.84 19.71
CA GLU A 198 -5.73 4.85 18.27
C GLU A 198 -4.27 5.19 17.94
N ALA A 199 -3.47 5.60 18.95
CA ALA A 199 -2.09 6.08 18.79
C ALA A 199 -0.99 5.02 19.06
N SER A 200 -1.39 3.84 19.56
CA SER A 200 -0.52 2.71 19.95
C SER A 200 -0.31 1.73 18.80
#